data_AF-A0A2H8TQT9-F1
#
_entry.id   AF-A0A2H8TQT9-F1
#
_cell.length_a   1.000
_cell.length_b   1.000
_cell.length_c   1.000
_cell.angle_alpha   90.00
_cell.angle_beta   90.00
_cell.angle_gamma   90.00
#
_symmetry.space_group_name_H-M   'P 1'
#
loop_
_entity.id
_entity.type
_entity.pdbx_description
1 polymer ?
#
loop_
_entity_poly.entity_id
_entity_poly.type
_entity_poly.pdbx_seq_one_letter_code
_entity_poly.pdbx_strand_id
1 'polypeptide(L)'
;MISTPDEYLQNNIKQALIESGCPAHILDDLVKNCHERNWPSGLSSLETRQHNRRHYDRYNCKRIPGKQAVIVLPCDNIMVSDDMMSEPGLIMIFAHGIE
;
A
#
# COMPACT_ATOMS: atom_id res chain seq x y z
N MET A 1 5.66 -2.22 -9.18
CA MET A 1 5.40 -1.51 -7.91
C MET A 1 6.30 -0.27 -7.88
N ILE A 2 5.73 0.88 -7.59
CA ILE A 2 6.41 2.16 -7.42
C ILE A 2 6.62 2.33 -5.92
N SER A 3 7.85 2.21 -5.43
CA SER A 3 8.16 2.21 -3.99
C SER A 3 8.52 3.60 -3.44
N THR A 4 8.85 4.54 -4.33
CA THR A 4 9.20 5.93 -4.00
C THR A 4 8.29 6.92 -4.76
N PRO A 5 6.97 6.93 -4.51
CA PRO A 5 6.07 7.85 -5.18
C PRO A 5 6.38 9.30 -4.82
N ASP A 6 6.40 10.19 -5.81
CA ASP A 6 6.56 11.63 -5.58
C ASP A 6 5.31 12.25 -4.91
N GLU A 7 5.41 13.52 -4.51
CA GLU A 7 4.31 14.22 -3.83
C GLU A 7 3.04 14.31 -4.70
N TYR A 8 3.21 14.48 -6.01
CA TYR A 8 2.09 14.53 -6.93
C TYR A 8 1.30 13.21 -6.94
N LEU A 9 2.00 12.08 -7.03
CA LEU A 9 1.40 10.75 -7.00
C LEU A 9 0.78 10.45 -5.62
N GLN A 10 1.44 10.83 -4.52
CA GLN A 10 0.89 10.71 -3.17
C GLN A 10 -0.42 11.51 -3.02
N ASN A 11 -0.47 12.74 -3.51
CA ASN A 11 -1.66 13.59 -3.48
C ASN A 11 -2.80 13.02 -4.33
N ASN A 12 -2.49 12.44 -5.50
CA ASN A 12 -3.48 11.77 -6.34
C ASN A 12 -4.12 10.55 -5.66
N ILE A 13 -3.32 9.78 -4.92
CA ILE A 13 -3.84 8.67 -4.10
C ILE A 13 -4.69 9.19 -2.95
N LYS A 14 -4.23 10.24 -2.26
CA LYS A 14 -4.96 10.87 -1.17
C LYS A 14 -6.35 11.34 -1.60
N GLN A 15 -6.45 12.03 -2.75
CA GLN A 15 -7.74 12.48 -3.29
C GLN A 15 -8.67 11.32 -3.61
N ALA A 16 -8.17 10.25 -4.25
CA ALA A 16 -8.97 9.08 -4.56
C ALA A 16 -9.52 8.37 -3.31
N LEU A 17 -8.75 8.34 -2.22
CA LEU A 17 -9.20 7.81 -0.93
C LEU A 17 -10.29 8.69 -0.30
N ILE A 18 -10.14 10.02 -0.36
CA ILE A 18 -11.16 10.97 0.12
C ILE A 18 -12.48 10.77 -0.64
N GLU A 19 -12.41 10.72 -1.98
CA GLU A 19 -13.57 10.49 -2.85
C GLU A 19 -14.24 9.14 -2.58
N SER A 20 -13.46 8.14 -2.16
CA SER A 20 -13.95 6.81 -1.78
C SER A 20 -14.48 6.72 -0.35
N GLY A 21 -14.48 7.82 0.41
CA GLY A 21 -14.99 7.87 1.77
C GLY A 21 -14.04 7.32 2.84
N CYS A 22 -12.72 7.35 2.59
CA CYS A 22 -11.73 6.95 3.59
C CYS A 22 -11.85 7.78 4.88
N PRO A 23 -11.87 7.17 6.08
CA PRO A 23 -11.95 7.90 7.32
C PRO A 23 -10.77 8.87 7.50
N ALA A 24 -11.08 10.13 7.85
CA ALA A 24 -10.09 11.19 7.93
C ALA A 24 -8.95 10.91 8.93
N HIS A 25 -9.24 10.19 10.02
CA HIS A 25 -8.27 9.92 11.08
C HIS A 25 -7.15 8.93 10.69
N ILE A 26 -7.32 8.14 9.62
CA ILE A 26 -6.28 7.22 9.11
C ILE A 26 -5.68 7.66 7.77
N LEU A 27 -6.28 8.65 7.11
CA LEU A 27 -5.95 9.02 5.73
C LEU A 27 -4.47 9.39 5.58
N ASP A 28 -3.96 10.27 6.44
CA ASP A 28 -2.57 10.75 6.33
C ASP A 28 -1.57 9.63 6.60
N ASP A 29 -1.87 8.69 7.51
CA ASP A 29 -0.99 7.58 7.82
C ASP A 29 -1.01 6.52 6.71
N LEU A 30 -2.16 6.24 6.10
CA LEU A 30 -2.25 5.41 4.89
C LEU A 30 -1.41 6.00 3.74
N VAL A 31 -1.51 7.31 3.52
CA VAL A 31 -0.72 7.99 2.47
C VAL A 31 0.77 7.96 2.81
N LYS A 32 1.18 8.15 4.08
CA LYS A 32 2.59 7.95 4.48
C LYS A 32 3.06 6.52 4.17
N ASN A 33 2.22 5.52 4.41
CA ASN A 33 2.50 4.11 4.19
C ASN A 33 2.46 3.69 2.70
N CYS A 34 2.40 4.63 1.74
CA CYS A 34 2.57 4.33 0.32
C CYS A 34 4.03 4.38 -0.17
N HIS A 35 4.96 4.81 0.70
CA HIS A 35 6.38 4.97 0.38
C HIS A 35 7.26 4.03 1.21
N GLU A 36 8.28 3.45 0.58
CA GLU A 36 9.16 2.43 1.19
C GLU A 36 9.85 2.85 2.49
N ARG A 37 10.07 4.15 2.72
CA ARG A 37 10.64 4.66 3.97
C ARG A 37 9.76 4.39 5.20
N ASN A 38 8.47 4.13 4.97
CA ASN A 38 7.46 3.81 5.99
C ASN A 38 6.93 2.37 5.83
N TRP A 39 7.48 1.59 4.91
CA TRP A 39 7.09 0.19 4.74
C TRP A 39 7.73 -0.70 5.80
N PRO A 40 7.08 -1.81 6.16
CA PRO A 40 7.62 -2.74 7.14
C PRO A 40 8.87 -3.44 6.60
N SER A 41 9.63 -4.07 7.49
CA SER A 41 10.94 -4.64 7.18
C SER A 41 10.92 -5.57 5.96
N GLY A 42 9.88 -6.39 5.81
CA GLY A 42 9.63 -7.30 4.70
C GLY A 42 9.39 -6.65 3.33
N LEU A 43 9.25 -5.32 3.27
CA LEU A 43 9.04 -4.54 2.03
C LEU A 43 10.02 -3.38 1.85
N SER A 44 10.84 -3.08 2.86
CA SER A 44 11.65 -1.87 2.98
C SER A 44 12.69 -1.63 1.87
N SER A 45 13.22 -2.69 1.24
CA SER A 45 14.27 -2.58 0.21
C SER A 45 13.92 -3.33 -1.08
N LEU A 46 14.59 -3.01 -2.18
CA LEU A 46 14.44 -3.74 -3.44
C LEU A 46 14.77 -5.23 -3.28
N GLU A 47 15.85 -5.55 -2.57
CA GLU A 47 16.28 -6.92 -2.29
C GLU A 47 15.20 -7.69 -1.52
N THR A 48 14.70 -7.11 -0.42
CA THR A 48 13.65 -7.73 0.39
C THR A 48 12.39 -7.96 -0.43
N ARG A 49 11.99 -6.99 -1.27
CA ARG A 49 10.81 -7.13 -2.13
C ARG A 49 10.96 -8.21 -3.20
N GLN A 50 12.16 -8.42 -3.71
CA GLN A 50 12.43 -9.52 -4.65
C GLN A 50 12.37 -10.88 -3.92
N HIS A 51 12.97 -10.97 -2.75
CA HIS A 51 12.93 -12.18 -1.91
C HIS A 51 11.50 -12.55 -1.51
N ASN A 52 10.70 -11.55 -1.11
CA ASN A 52 9.35 -11.75 -0.60
C ASN A 52 8.26 -11.77 -1.68
N ARG A 53 8.60 -11.60 -2.96
CA ARG A 53 7.63 -11.48 -4.05
C ARG A 53 6.59 -12.61 -4.09
N ARG A 54 7.01 -13.85 -3.79
CA ARG A 54 6.13 -15.03 -3.74
C ARG A 54 5.05 -14.97 -2.65
N HIS A 55 5.21 -14.10 -1.67
CA HIS A 55 4.25 -13.93 -0.58
C HIS A 55 3.16 -12.91 -0.93
N TYR A 56 3.33 -12.11 -1.98
CA TYR A 56 2.37 -11.06 -2.34
C TYR A 56 1.02 -11.61 -2.77
N ASP A 57 0.98 -12.80 -3.35
CA ASP A 57 -0.26 -13.47 -3.76
C ASP A 57 -1.16 -13.83 -2.57
N ARG A 58 -0.64 -13.72 -1.33
CA ARG A 58 -1.41 -13.94 -0.10
C ARG A 58 -2.14 -12.70 0.40
N TYR A 59 -1.82 -11.52 -0.14
CA TYR A 59 -2.49 -10.29 0.28
C TYR A 59 -3.92 -10.26 -0.22
N ASN A 60 -4.85 -10.01 0.70
CA ASN A 60 -6.18 -9.56 0.37
C ASN A 60 -6.13 -8.04 0.10
N CYS A 61 -6.16 -7.69 -1.19
CA CYS A 61 -6.02 -6.32 -1.68
C CYS A 61 -7.39 -5.73 -2.03
N LYS A 62 -7.60 -4.46 -1.68
CA LYS A 62 -8.74 -3.67 -2.17
C LYS A 62 -8.22 -2.63 -3.17
N ARG A 63 -8.84 -2.54 -4.34
CA ARG A 63 -8.45 -1.57 -5.37
C ARG A 63 -8.83 -0.16 -4.96
N ILE A 64 -7.94 0.81 -5.20
CA ILE A 64 -8.27 2.24 -5.11
C ILE A 64 -8.96 2.65 -6.43
N PRO A 65 -10.22 3.12 -6.40
CA PRO A 65 -10.99 3.42 -7.61
C PRO A 65 -10.25 4.35 -8.57
N GLY A 66 -10.24 4.00 -9.85
CA GLY A 66 -9.60 4.82 -10.91
C GLY A 66 -8.08 4.93 -10.83
N LYS A 67 -7.40 4.16 -9.95
CA LYS A 67 -5.94 4.18 -9.81
C LYS A 67 -5.34 2.80 -10.07
N GLN A 68 -4.07 2.79 -10.45
CA GLN A 68 -3.21 1.61 -10.45
C GLN A 68 -2.60 1.44 -9.05
N ALA A 69 -3.46 1.25 -8.06
CA ALA A 69 -3.06 1.14 -6.67
C ALA A 69 -4.04 0.27 -5.89
N VAL A 70 -3.52 -0.35 -4.83
CA VAL A 70 -4.30 -1.15 -3.89
C VAL A 70 -4.01 -0.71 -2.46
N ILE A 71 -5.00 -0.89 -1.60
CA ILE A 71 -4.87 -0.80 -0.15
C ILE A 71 -4.90 -2.22 0.44
N VAL A 72 -4.02 -2.46 1.41
CA VAL A 72 -3.92 -3.70 2.17
C VAL A 72 -4.17 -3.36 3.63
N LEU A 73 -5.27 -3.86 4.19
CA LEU A 73 -5.67 -3.57 5.56
C LEU A 73 -5.35 -4.75 6.49
N PRO A 74 -4.80 -4.52 7.69
CA PRO A 74 -4.53 -5.57 8.68
C PRO A 74 -5.73 -6.46 9.00
N CYS A 75 -6.92 -5.86 9.13
CA CYS A 75 -8.15 -6.60 9.43
C CYS A 75 -8.55 -7.62 8.34
N ASP A 76 -8.13 -7.40 7.09
CA ASP A 76 -8.39 -8.32 5.97
C ASP A 76 -7.22 -9.30 5.73
N ASN A 77 -6.10 -9.15 6.45
CA ASN A 77 -4.81 -9.79 6.19
C ASN A 77 -4.19 -10.44 7.44
N ILE A 78 -5.01 -10.92 8.38
CA ILE A 78 -4.58 -11.49 9.67
C ILE A 78 -3.59 -12.67 9.58
N MET A 79 -3.52 -13.35 8.43
CA MET A 79 -2.61 -14.48 8.18
C MET A 79 -1.27 -14.04 7.57
N VAL A 80 -1.17 -12.77 7.16
CA VAL A 80 0.08 -12.20 6.66
C VAL A 80 0.93 -11.80 7.85
N SER A 81 2.23 -12.08 7.76
CA SER A 81 3.19 -11.80 8.83
C SER A 81 3.32 -10.29 9.10
N ASP A 82 3.56 -9.93 10.36
CA ASP A 82 3.64 -8.53 10.80
C ASP A 82 4.76 -7.74 10.11
N ASP A 83 5.86 -8.41 9.72
CA ASP A 83 6.96 -7.82 8.96
C ASP A 83 6.56 -7.45 7.51
N MET A 84 5.37 -7.86 7.08
CA MET A 84 4.79 -7.59 5.77
C MET A 84 3.55 -6.67 5.89
N MET A 85 3.22 -6.20 7.09
CA MET A 85 2.04 -5.36 7.38
C MET A 85 2.42 -4.04 8.06
N SER A 86 1.55 -3.04 7.95
CA SER A 86 1.68 -1.78 8.69
C SER A 86 0.31 -1.30 9.13
N GLU A 87 0.25 -0.64 10.28
CA GLU A 87 -0.94 0.06 10.77
C GLU A 87 -0.97 1.49 10.22
N PRO A 88 -2.13 2.04 9.83
CA PRO A 88 -3.46 1.39 9.75
C PRO A 88 -3.66 0.54 8.48
N GLY A 89 -2.65 0.50 7.61
CA GLY A 89 -2.63 -0.26 6.37
C GLY A 89 -1.46 0.15 5.48
N LEU A 90 -1.33 -0.55 4.36
CA LEU A 90 -0.33 -0.28 3.34
C LEU A 90 -1.01 0.13 2.05
N ILE A 91 -0.40 1.04 1.30
CA ILE A 91 -0.79 1.34 -0.07
C ILE A 91 0.34 0.94 -1.00
N MET A 92 0.01 0.16 -2.01
CA MET A 92 0.96 -0.24 -3.05
C MET A 92 0.52 0.37 -4.38
N ILE A 93 1.40 1.16 -4.99
CA ILE A 93 1.16 1.83 -6.26
C ILE A 93 1.91 1.09 -7.37
N PHE A 94 1.31 0.99 -8.55
CA PHE A 94 1.83 0.28 -9.70
C PHE A 94 1.78 1.16 -10.94
N ALA A 95 2.68 0.93 -11.89
CA ALA A 95 2.61 1.58 -13.19
C ALA A 95 1.47 0.99 -14.05
N HIS A 96 1.23 -0.31 -13.91
CA HIS A 96 0.20 -1.09 -14.61
C HIS A 96 -0.02 -2.42 -13.86
N GLY A 97 -1.03 -3.20 -14.28
CA GLY A 97 -1.24 -4.59 -13.84
C GLY A 97 -2.22 -4.78 -12.68
N ILE A 98 -2.88 -3.71 -12.23
CA ILE A 98 -4.06 -3.83 -11.35
C ILE A 98 -5.30 -3.90 -12.24
N GLU A 99 -5.98 -5.05 -12.19
CA GLU A 99 -7.23 -5.36 -12.89
C GLU A 99 -8.43 -5.27 -11.93
#